data_AF-A0A5U9VTX5-F1
#
_entry.id   AF-A0A5U9VTX5-F1
#
_cell.length_a   1.000
_cell.length_b   1.000
_cell.length_c   1.000
_cell.angle_alpha   90.00
_cell.angle_beta   90.00
_cell.angle_gamma   90.00
#
_symmetry.space_group_name_H-M   'P 1'
#
loop_
_entity.id
_entity.type
_entity.pdbx_description
1 polymer ?
#
loop_
_entity_poly.entity_id
_entity_poly.type
_entity_poly.pdbx_seq_one_letter_code
_entity_poly.pdbx_strand_id
1 'polypeptide(L)'
;MKLLNTYEDKDEAEDALTKISGEKRLASERDSTETIYNLFGQATWSNFYKLEMFSLPELQKLLELRKAGQPIDQSRYAEIMNTLNHVSRAFDLEVPAHWL
;
A
#
# COMPACT_ATOMS: atom_id res chain seq x y z
N MET A 1 -1.92 -14.02 -6.97
CA MET A 1 -1.36 -12.64 -6.98
C MET A 1 -2.31 -11.61 -7.62
N LYS A 2 -2.28 -10.35 -7.16
CA LYS A 2 -2.95 -9.17 -7.75
C LYS A 2 -1.90 -8.16 -8.23
N LEU A 3 -2.24 -7.27 -9.17
CA LEU A 3 -1.40 -6.12 -9.51
C LEU A 3 -1.38 -5.17 -8.31
N LEU A 4 -0.22 -4.93 -7.72
CA LEU A 4 -0.08 -4.07 -6.54
C LEU A 4 0.28 -2.65 -6.95
N ASN A 5 1.24 -2.49 -7.87
CA ASN A 5 1.64 -1.20 -8.40
C ASN A 5 2.28 -1.34 -9.79
N THR A 6 2.39 -0.22 -10.50
CA THR A 6 3.07 -0.11 -11.79
C THR A 6 4.13 0.97 -11.68
N TYR A 7 5.34 0.67 -12.17
CA TYR A 7 6.49 1.58 -12.15
C TYR A 7 6.94 1.87 -13.57
N GLU A 8 7.48 3.06 -13.80
CA GLU A 8 8.13 3.44 -15.06
C GLU A 8 9.65 3.19 -15.01
N ASP A 9 10.23 3.23 -13.80
CA ASP A 9 11.64 2.92 -13.57
C ASP A 9 11.85 1.47 -13.13
N LYS A 10 12.87 0.84 -13.69
CA LYS A 10 13.18 -0.56 -13.43
C LYS A 10 13.75 -0.79 -12.04
N ASP A 11 14.67 0.08 -11.61
CA ASP A 11 15.39 -0.08 -10.35
C ASP A 11 14.43 0.15 -9.18
N GLU A 12 13.50 1.11 -9.29
CA GLU A 12 12.39 1.30 -8.35
C GLU A 12 11.49 0.06 -8.26
N ALA A 13 11.13 -0.52 -9.40
CA ALA A 13 10.31 -1.74 -9.45
C ALA A 13 11.01 -2.96 -8.82
N GLU A 14 12.31 -3.13 -9.08
CA GLU A 14 13.12 -4.19 -8.49
C GLU A 14 13.29 -4.01 -6.98
N ASP A 15 13.54 -2.77 -6.52
CA ASP A 15 13.59 -2.44 -5.09
C ASP A 15 12.23 -2.74 -4.41
N ALA A 16 11.13 -2.31 -5.00
CA ALA A 16 9.78 -2.60 -4.52
C ALA A 16 9.49 -4.11 -4.42
N LEU A 17 9.95 -4.89 -5.42
CA LEU A 17 9.85 -6.35 -5.40
C LEU A 17 10.62 -6.95 -4.20
N THR A 18 11.78 -6.42 -3.83
CA THR A 18 12.56 -6.94 -2.68
C THR A 18 11.85 -6.72 -1.35
N LYS A 19 11.13 -5.60 -1.19
CA LYS A 19 10.44 -5.21 0.05
C LYS A 19 9.29 -6.16 0.42
N ILE A 20 8.49 -6.58 -0.56
CA ILE A 20 7.28 -7.37 -0.29
C ILE A 20 7.56 -8.86 -0.04
N SER A 21 6.65 -9.52 0.67
CA SER A 21 6.76 -10.93 1.06
C SER A 21 5.62 -11.78 0.47
N GLY A 22 5.83 -13.11 0.46
CA GLY A 22 4.89 -14.06 -0.14
C GLY A 22 5.07 -14.22 -1.65
N GLU A 23 4.05 -14.78 -2.31
CA GLU A 23 4.02 -14.93 -3.76
C GLU A 23 4.09 -13.55 -4.44
N LYS A 24 5.11 -13.34 -5.28
CA LYS A 24 5.39 -12.07 -5.95
C LYS A 24 6.05 -12.27 -7.32
N ARG A 25 5.80 -11.34 -8.25
CA ARG A 25 6.33 -11.36 -9.61
C ARG A 25 6.41 -9.95 -10.15
N LEU A 26 7.53 -9.61 -10.79
CA LEU A 26 7.66 -8.39 -11.58
C LEU A 26 7.59 -8.76 -13.07
N ALA A 27 6.77 -8.07 -13.84
CA ALA A 27 6.64 -8.25 -15.28
C ALA A 27 6.82 -6.92 -15.99
N SER A 28 7.66 -6.88 -17.03
CA SER A 28 7.74 -5.72 -17.91
C SER A 28 6.71 -5.81 -19.03
N GLU A 29 6.14 -4.67 -19.39
CA GLU A 29 5.19 -4.51 -20.48
C GLU A 29 5.57 -3.27 -21.29
N ARG A 30 5.40 -3.33 -22.61
CA ARG A 30 5.55 -2.15 -23.46
C ARG A 30 4.19 -1.47 -23.57
N ASP A 31 4.05 -0.33 -22.91
CA ASP A 31 2.91 0.56 -23.12
C ASP A 31 3.31 1.63 -24.14
N SER A 32 2.85 1.46 -25.38
CA SER A 32 3.21 2.32 -26.51
C SER A 32 4.73 2.39 -26.77
N THR A 33 5.38 3.49 -26.40
CA THR A 33 6.84 3.71 -26.55
C THR A 33 7.63 3.47 -25.27
N GLU A 34 6.96 3.26 -24.15
CA GLU A 34 7.56 3.18 -22.82
C GLU A 34 7.49 1.75 -22.29
N THR A 35 8.45 1.39 -21.44
CA THR A 35 8.43 0.11 -20.74
C THR A 35 8.02 0.36 -19.31
N ILE A 36 6.88 -0.21 -18.93
CA ILE A 36 6.38 -0.19 -17.56
C ILE A 36 6.69 -1.53 -16.88
N TYR A 37 6.74 -1.51 -15.56
CA TYR A 37 7.06 -2.65 -14.72
C TYR A 37 5.90 -2.87 -13.74
N ASN A 38 5.11 -3.91 -14.03
CA ASN A 38 3.95 -4.31 -13.25
C ASN A 38 4.37 -5.23 -12.10
N LEU A 39 4.25 -4.74 -10.88
CA LEU A 39 4.53 -5.49 -9.66
C LEU A 39 3.28 -6.25 -9.20
N PHE A 40 3.29 -7.56 -9.40
CA PHE A 40 2.27 -8.47 -8.89
C PHE A 40 2.71 -9.05 -7.55
N GLY A 41 1.76 -9.19 -6.62
CA GLY A 41 2.03 -9.84 -5.34
C GLY A 41 0.77 -10.23 -4.57
N GLN A 42 0.96 -10.73 -3.36
CA GLN A 42 -0.13 -10.91 -2.41
C GLN A 42 -0.55 -9.53 -1.88
N ALA A 43 -1.82 -9.17 -2.09
CA ALA A 43 -2.39 -7.98 -1.49
C ALA A 43 -2.54 -8.22 0.01
N THR A 44 -1.74 -7.51 0.80
CA THR A 44 -1.82 -7.53 2.27
C THR A 44 -1.50 -6.13 2.77
N TRP A 45 -2.05 -5.75 3.91
CA TRP A 45 -1.72 -4.47 4.53
C TRP A 45 -0.22 -4.31 4.81
N SER A 46 0.47 -5.40 5.18
CA SER A 46 1.92 -5.38 5.36
C SER A 46 2.66 -5.09 4.06
N ASN A 47 2.29 -5.72 2.94
CA ASN A 47 2.92 -5.43 1.65
C ASN A 47 2.62 -4.00 1.18
N PHE A 48 1.38 -3.53 1.33
CA PHE A 48 1.05 -2.15 1.01
C PHE A 48 1.80 -1.13 1.87
N TYR A 49 2.00 -1.42 3.16
CA TYR A 49 2.82 -0.58 4.04
C TYR A 49 4.27 -0.53 3.57
N LYS A 50 4.87 -1.68 3.21
CA LYS A 50 6.24 -1.76 2.72
C LYS A 50 6.44 -1.09 1.36
N LEU A 51 5.38 -0.98 0.58
CA LEU A 51 5.33 -0.22 -0.68
C LEU A 51 4.96 1.26 -0.46
N GLU A 52 4.84 1.71 0.79
CA GLU A 52 4.47 3.08 1.18
C GLU A 52 3.12 3.54 0.57
N MET A 53 2.23 2.59 0.29
CA MET A 53 0.95 2.85 -0.37
C MET A 53 -0.14 3.30 0.61
N PHE A 54 -1.15 3.98 0.07
CA PHE A 54 -2.41 4.32 0.75
C PHE A 54 -2.23 5.07 2.08
N SER A 55 -1.15 5.83 2.22
CA SER A 55 -0.82 6.57 3.46
C SER A 55 -0.71 5.68 4.71
N LEU A 56 -0.40 4.39 4.55
CA LEU A 56 -0.23 3.48 5.69
C LEU A 56 0.91 3.89 6.65
N PRO A 57 2.06 4.41 6.19
CA PRO A 57 3.08 4.96 7.08
C PRO A 57 2.59 6.15 7.93
N GLU A 58 1.69 6.95 7.38
CA GLU A 58 1.06 8.07 8.08
C GLU A 58 0.02 7.58 9.09
N LEU A 59 -0.80 6.60 8.70
CA LEU A 59 -1.75 5.96 9.61
C LEU A 59 -1.04 5.41 10.86
N GLN A 60 0.09 4.73 10.68
CA GLN A 60 0.84 4.20 11.82
C GLN A 60 1.20 5.31 12.82
N LYS A 61 1.72 6.45 12.33
CA LYS A 61 2.07 7.59 13.18
C LYS A 61 0.84 8.13 13.91
N LEU A 62 -0.29 8.28 13.22
CA LEU A 62 -1.54 8.74 13.84
C LEU A 62 -2.04 7.76 14.92
N LEU A 63 -1.96 6.45 14.67
CA LEU A 63 -2.36 5.43 15.66
C LEU A 63 -1.42 5.41 16.87
N GLU A 64 -0.13 5.63 16.68
CA GLU A 64 0.85 5.77 17.77
C GLU A 64 0.57 7.00 18.64
N LEU A 65 0.28 8.14 18.02
CA LEU A 65 -0.13 9.36 18.73
C LEU A 65 -1.44 9.14 19.51
N ARG A 66 -2.45 8.51 18.89
CA ARG A 66 -3.72 8.15 19.54
C ARG A 66 -3.47 7.26 20.75
N LYS A 67 -2.62 6.23 20.61
CA LYS A 67 -2.25 5.32 21.69
C LYS A 67 -1.50 6.02 22.83
N ALA A 68 -0.71 7.05 22.52
CA ALA A 68 -0.03 7.89 23.49
C ALA A 68 -0.94 8.95 24.15
N GLY A 69 -2.23 9.02 23.79
CA GLY A 69 -3.16 10.03 24.28
C GLY A 69 -2.91 11.44 23.73
N GLN A 70 -2.12 11.55 22.65
CA GLN A 70 -1.84 12.82 22.00
C GLN A 70 -2.97 13.20 21.04
N PRO A 71 -3.20 14.51 20.80
CA PRO A 71 -4.14 14.94 19.79
C PRO A 71 -3.68 14.45 18.41
N ILE A 72 -4.65 13.97 17.62
CA ILE A 72 -4.45 13.59 16.23
C ILE A 72 -5.33 14.44 15.33
N ASP A 73 -4.91 14.65 14.09
CA ASP A 73 -5.75 15.23 13.06
C ASP A 73 -6.85 14.23 12.67
N GLN A 74 -8.06 14.46 13.20
CA GLN A 74 -9.22 13.61 12.95
C GLN A 74 -9.70 13.69 11.50
N SER A 75 -9.51 14.83 10.82
CA SER A 75 -9.89 14.98 9.41
C SER A 75 -8.99 14.10 8.55
N ARG A 76 -7.68 14.19 8.77
CA ARG A 76 -6.71 13.39 8.04
C ARG A 76 -6.87 11.89 8.31
N TYR A 77 -7.11 11.52 9.56
CA TYR A 77 -7.44 10.14 9.92
C TYR A 77 -8.66 9.63 9.15
N ALA A 78 -9.76 10.40 9.10
CA ALA A 78 -10.97 10.01 8.38
C ALA A 78 -10.75 9.85 6.87
N GLU A 79 -9.94 10.71 6.24
CA GLU A 79 -9.57 10.59 4.82
C GLU A 79 -8.82 9.28 4.53
N ILE A 80 -7.83 8.95 5.38
CA ILE A 80 -7.06 7.71 5.25
C ILE A 80 -8.01 6.52 5.42
N MET A 81 -8.86 6.52 6.45
CA MET A 81 -9.80 5.43 6.69
C MET A 81 -10.81 5.25 5.55
N ASN A 82 -11.29 6.33 4.94
CA ASN A 82 -12.14 6.25 3.75
C ASN A 82 -11.39 5.60 2.59
N THR A 83 -10.14 5.99 2.34
CA THR A 83 -9.29 5.37 1.32
C THR A 83 -9.12 3.87 1.57
N LEU A 84 -8.78 3.49 2.81
CA LEU A 84 -8.58 2.08 3.18
C LEU A 84 -9.86 1.25 3.06
N ASN A 85 -11.03 1.82 3.30
CA ASN A 85 -12.32 1.16 3.06
C ASN A 85 -12.61 0.90 1.56
N HIS A 86 -12.10 1.74 0.66
CA HIS A 86 -12.19 1.47 -0.77
C HIS A 86 -11.18 0.41 -1.20
N VAL A 87 -9.93 0.53 -0.73
CA VAL A 87 -8.85 -0.44 -1.00
C VAL A 87 -9.21 -1.82 -0.48
N SER A 88 -9.79 -1.91 0.71
CA SER A 88 -10.18 -3.19 1.33
C SER A 88 -11.16 -3.96 0.44
N ARG A 89 -12.17 -3.29 -0.13
CA ARG A 89 -13.12 -3.90 -1.07
C ARG A 89 -12.47 -4.28 -2.39
N ALA A 90 -11.60 -3.43 -2.95
CA ALA A 90 -10.92 -3.71 -4.22
C ALA A 90 -9.96 -4.92 -4.11
N PHE A 91 -9.31 -5.05 -2.95
CA PHE A 91 -8.32 -6.09 -2.71
C PHE A 91 -8.84 -7.29 -1.91
N ASP A 92 -10.11 -7.31 -1.53
CA ASP A 92 -10.74 -8.36 -0.70
C ASP A 92 -10.01 -8.55 0.63
N LEU A 93 -9.80 -7.43 1.34
CA LEU A 93 -9.15 -7.35 2.63
C LEU A 93 -10.13 -6.86 3.69
N GLU A 94 -9.85 -7.20 4.94
CA GLU A 94 -10.55 -6.64 6.10
C GLU A 94 -9.70 -5.52 6.71
N VAL A 95 -10.32 -4.38 7.03
CA VAL A 95 -9.64 -3.32 7.79
C VAL A 95 -9.52 -3.77 9.25
N PRO A 96 -8.32 -3.81 9.84
CA PRO A 96 -8.15 -4.24 11.22
C PRO A 96 -8.93 -3.39 12.21
N ALA A 97 -9.66 -4.02 13.15
CA ALA A 97 -10.50 -3.30 14.12
C ALA A 97 -9.74 -2.31 15.01
N HIS A 98 -8.45 -2.54 15.26
CA HIS A 98 -7.61 -1.63 16.04
C HIS A 98 -7.20 -0.35 15.27
N TRP A 99 -7.55 -0.25 13.99
CA TRP A 99 -7.41 0.96 13.17
C TRP A 99 -8.70 1.79 13.11
N LEU A 100 -9.78 1.36 13.75
CA LEU A 100 -11.08 2.07 13.76
C LEU A 100 -11.19 2.96 15.01
#